data_AF-A0A6A4IDH1-F1
#
_entry.id   AF-A0A6A4IDH1-F1
#
_cell.length_a   1.000
_cell.length_b   1.000
_cell.length_c   1.000
_cell.angle_alpha   90.00
_cell.angle_beta   90.00
_cell.angle_gamma   90.00
#
_symmetry.space_group_name_H-M   'P 1'
#
loop_
_entity.id
_entity.type
_entity.pdbx_description
1 polymer ?
#
loop_
_entity_poly.entity_id
_entity_poly.type
_entity_poly.pdbx_seq_one_letter_code
_entity_poly.pdbx_strand_id
1 'polypeptide(L)'
;MSTSLATRTRREEDVERAYNIQVKAGFKGAARSTAIGVGLSIVAHYTWPAFRRQRLAFKGFLVSGFCLVGLVFGAERALLAHETQRRIEENDMRRVARLELSKRGIIPTETEIAKWRASNEQ
;
A
#
# COMPACT_ATOMS: atom_id res chain seq x y z
N MET A 1 26.99 -17.87 8.87
CA MET A 1 26.00 -17.41 9.87
C MET A 1 25.57 -15.94 9.69
N SER A 2 26.23 -15.14 8.85
CA SER A 2 25.89 -13.74 8.57
C SER A 2 24.68 -13.52 7.64
N THR A 3 24.30 -14.53 6.84
CA THR A 3 23.21 -14.42 5.85
C THR A 3 21.82 -14.24 6.48
N SER A 4 21.57 -14.76 7.70
CA SER A 4 20.25 -14.66 8.33
C SER A 4 19.98 -13.25 8.90
N LEU A 5 21.01 -12.56 9.40
CA LEU A 5 20.90 -11.19 9.90
C LEU A 5 20.64 -10.22 8.75
N ALA A 6 21.42 -10.30 7.66
CA ALA A 6 21.22 -9.45 6.49
C ALA A 6 19.84 -9.64 5.85
N THR A 7 19.35 -10.89 5.78
CA THR A 7 17.99 -11.20 5.29
C THR A 7 16.91 -10.63 6.21
N ARG A 8 17.12 -10.71 7.52
CA ARG A 8 16.19 -10.18 8.51
C ARG A 8 16.12 -8.65 8.45
N THR A 9 17.26 -7.97 8.38
CA THR A 9 17.31 -6.50 8.27
C THR A 9 16.63 -6.01 7.00
N ARG A 10 16.92 -6.63 5.83
CA ARG A 10 16.21 -6.29 4.57
C ARG A 10 14.69 -6.46 4.70
N ARG A 11 14.24 -7.53 5.37
CA ARG A 11 12.81 -7.77 5.60
C ARG A 11 12.19 -6.74 6.53
N GLU A 12 12.89 -6.34 7.59
CA GLU A 12 12.43 -5.31 8.52
C GLU A 12 12.30 -3.95 7.81
N GLU A 13 13.30 -3.57 6.99
CA GLU A 13 13.26 -2.36 6.17
C GLU A 13 12.10 -2.36 5.16
N ASP A 14 11.85 -3.49 4.48
CA ASP A 14 10.73 -3.64 3.55
C ASP A 14 9.38 -3.48 4.26
N VAL A 15 9.23 -4.07 5.45
CA VAL A 15 8.01 -3.96 6.26
C VAL A 15 7.80 -2.51 6.73
N GLU A 16 8.86 -1.86 7.23
CA GLU A 16 8.80 -0.47 7.67
C GLU A 16 8.43 0.46 6.51
N ARG A 17 8.98 0.22 5.33
CA ARG A 17 8.65 0.98 4.12
C ARG A 17 7.19 0.82 3.73
N ALA A 18 6.70 -0.42 3.69
CA ALA A 18 5.29 -0.70 3.39
C ALA A 18 4.34 -0.04 4.41
N TYR A 19 4.69 -0.10 5.70
CA TYR A 19 3.96 0.54 6.78
C TYR A 19 3.90 2.07 6.60
N ASN A 20 5.04 2.72 6.34
CA ASN A 20 5.10 4.16 6.13
C ASN A 20 4.25 4.62 4.94
N ILE A 21 4.23 3.83 3.85
CA ILE A 21 3.38 4.09 2.69
C ILE A 21 1.89 4.00 3.07
N GLN A 22 1.49 2.94 3.77
CA GLN A 22 0.12 2.74 4.23
C GLN A 22 -0.35 3.88 5.14
N VAL A 23 0.44 4.23 6.16
CA VAL A 23 0.10 5.25 7.14
C VAL A 23 -0.09 6.60 6.46
N LYS A 24 0.87 7.01 5.62
CA LYS A 24 0.80 8.28 4.91
C LYS A 24 -0.43 8.35 3.98
N ALA A 25 -0.68 7.28 3.23
CA ALA A 25 -1.82 7.22 2.32
C ALA A 25 -3.16 7.17 3.07
N GLY A 26 -3.21 6.42 4.17
CA GLY A 26 -4.35 6.35 5.07
C GLY A 26 -4.70 7.73 5.63
N PHE A 27 -3.75 8.45 6.21
CA PHE A 27 -4.00 9.81 6.72
C PHE A 27 -4.49 10.76 5.63
N LYS A 28 -3.90 10.70 4.43
CA LYS A 28 -4.36 11.50 3.29
C LYS A 28 -5.80 11.14 2.88
N GLY A 29 -6.12 9.84 2.85
CA GLY A 29 -7.45 9.32 2.57
C GLY A 29 -8.48 9.77 3.60
N ALA A 30 -8.14 9.63 4.88
CA ALA A 30 -8.95 10.03 6.03
C ALA A 30 -9.24 11.54 6.00
N ALA A 31 -8.21 12.38 5.77
CA ALA A 31 -8.38 13.82 5.68
C ALA A 31 -9.33 14.21 4.54
N ARG A 32 -9.16 13.62 3.35
CA ARG A 32 -10.01 13.88 2.19
C ARG A 32 -11.46 13.45 2.43
N SER A 33 -11.68 12.24 2.93
CA SER A 33 -13.03 11.71 3.16
C SER A 33 -13.73 12.45 4.30
N THR A 34 -12.99 12.85 5.34
CA THR A 34 -13.52 13.67 6.43
C THR A 34 -13.99 15.02 5.91
N ALA A 35 -13.21 15.69 5.05
CA ALA A 35 -13.63 16.95 4.44
C ALA A 35 -14.93 16.77 3.62
N ILE A 36 -15.06 15.66 2.89
CA ILE A 36 -16.31 15.31 2.19
C ILE A 36 -17.46 15.10 3.17
N GLY A 37 -17.25 14.32 4.23
CA GLY A 37 -18.26 14.04 5.25
C GLY A 37 -18.74 15.31 5.97
N VAL A 38 -17.82 16.23 6.30
CA VAL A 38 -18.14 17.54 6.87
C VAL A 38 -18.96 18.36 5.87
N GLY A 39 -18.53 18.46 4.62
CA GLY A 39 -19.25 19.17 3.58
C GLY A 39 -20.69 18.65 3.38
N LEU A 40 -20.85 17.32 3.30
CA LEU A 40 -22.17 16.69 3.20
C LEU A 40 -23.03 16.93 4.44
N SER A 41 -22.44 16.89 5.63
CA SER A 41 -23.14 17.18 6.89
C SER A 41 -23.64 18.63 6.94
N ILE A 42 -22.84 19.59 6.49
CA ILE A 42 -23.23 21.00 6.39
C ILE A 42 -24.39 21.17 5.40
N VAL A 43 -24.26 20.62 4.19
CA VAL A 43 -25.32 20.70 3.17
C VAL A 43 -26.61 20.09 3.71
N ALA A 44 -26.56 18.87 4.26
CA ALA A 44 -27.72 18.19 4.82
C ALA A 44 -28.36 18.96 5.98
N HIS A 45 -27.57 19.69 6.78
CA HIS A 45 -28.08 20.52 7.86
C HIS A 45 -28.97 21.66 7.35
N TYR A 46 -28.60 22.27 6.21
CA TYR A 46 -29.33 23.39 5.64
C TYR A 46 -30.45 22.96 4.69
N THR A 47 -30.35 21.81 4.02
CA THR A 47 -31.35 21.37 3.04
C THR A 47 -32.45 20.47 3.63
N TRP A 48 -32.17 19.69 4.69
CA TRP A 48 -33.10 18.69 5.19
C TRP A 48 -33.57 18.96 6.63
N PRO A 49 -34.86 19.29 6.86
CA PRO A 49 -35.42 19.53 8.19
C PRO A 49 -35.28 18.36 9.19
N ALA A 50 -35.30 17.11 8.72
CA ALA A 50 -35.12 15.95 9.59
C ALA A 50 -33.67 15.83 10.08
N PHE A 51 -32.69 16.04 9.20
CA PHE A 51 -31.27 16.03 9.55
C PHE A 51 -30.88 17.24 10.41
N ARG A 52 -31.48 18.40 10.16
CA ARG A 52 -31.29 19.61 10.98
C ARG A 52 -31.59 19.35 12.46
N ARG A 53 -32.69 18.66 12.75
CA ARG A 53 -33.17 18.29 14.09
C ARG A 53 -32.31 17.23 14.81
N GLN A 54 -31.40 16.56 14.10
CA GLN A 54 -30.51 15.58 14.73
C GLN A 54 -29.46 16.24 15.63
N ARG A 55 -29.10 15.55 16.71
CA ARG A 55 -28.07 15.99 17.67
C ARG A 55 -26.70 16.10 17.01
N LEU A 56 -25.86 17.02 17.51
CA LEU A 56 -24.49 17.20 17.03
C LEU A 56 -23.66 15.92 17.13
N ALA A 57 -23.83 15.14 18.20
CA ALA A 57 -23.14 13.87 18.38
C ALA A 57 -23.40 12.88 17.23
N PHE A 58 -24.65 12.79 16.75
CA PHE A 58 -25.00 11.92 15.63
C PHE A 58 -24.33 12.37 14.31
N LYS A 59 -24.29 13.68 14.07
CA LYS A 59 -23.61 14.24 12.89
C LYS A 59 -22.10 13.99 12.95
N GLY A 60 -21.50 14.14 14.13
CA GLY A 60 -20.10 13.80 14.37
C GLY A 60 -19.81 12.32 14.12
N PHE A 61 -20.68 11.43 14.57
CA PHE A 61 -20.58 9.99 14.30
C PHE A 61 -20.64 9.66 12.80
N LEU A 62 -21.49 10.34 12.02
CA LEU A 62 -21.49 10.15 10.57
C LEU A 62 -20.18 10.62 9.94
N VAL A 63 -19.67 11.78 10.34
CA VAL A 63 -18.40 12.32 9.85
C VAL A 63 -17.22 11.40 10.21
N SER A 64 -17.20 10.81 11.41
CA SER A 64 -16.17 9.83 11.78
C SER A 64 -16.25 8.56 10.93
N GLY A 65 -17.44 8.13 10.53
CA GLY A 65 -17.62 7.05 9.55
C GLY A 65 -16.91 7.36 8.23
N PHE A 66 -17.08 8.57 7.68
CA PHE A 66 -16.33 9.01 6.50
C PHE A 66 -14.82 8.98 6.72
N CYS A 67 -14.34 9.45 7.88
CA CYS A 67 -12.92 9.42 8.24
C CYS A 67 -12.35 7.99 8.20
N LEU A 68 -13.01 7.05 8.87
CA LEU A 68 -12.60 5.64 8.94
C LEU A 68 -12.56 4.98 7.56
N VAL A 69 -13.59 5.22 6.74
CA VAL A 69 -13.62 4.72 5.36
C VAL A 69 -12.43 5.26 4.56
N GLY A 70 -12.17 6.57 4.60
CA GLY A 70 -11.03 7.14 3.88
C GLY A 70 -9.68 6.65 4.39
N LEU A 71 -9.55 6.42 5.69
CA LEU A 71 -8.35 5.87 6.31
C LEU A 71 -8.04 4.48 5.74
N VAL A 72 -9.02 3.57 5.83
CA VAL A 72 -8.86 2.15 5.44
C VAL A 72 -8.62 2.04 3.95
N PHE A 73 -9.51 2.59 3.12
CA PHE A 73 -9.37 2.49 1.66
C PHE A 73 -8.14 3.25 1.14
N GLY A 74 -7.73 4.34 1.82
CA GLY A 74 -6.50 5.06 1.50
C GLY A 74 -5.26 4.20 1.72
N ALA A 75 -5.17 3.55 2.88
CA ALA A 75 -4.06 2.66 3.23
C ALA A 75 -4.04 1.41 2.34
N GLU A 76 -5.18 0.74 2.15
CA GLU A 76 -5.29 -0.49 1.37
C GLU A 76 -4.91 -0.28 -0.09
N ARG A 77 -5.40 0.79 -0.73
CA ARG A 77 -5.03 1.09 -2.12
C ARG A 77 -3.53 1.33 -2.28
N ALA A 78 -2.89 1.98 -1.31
CA ALA A 78 -1.46 2.24 -1.37
C ALA A 78 -0.62 0.98 -1.15
N LEU A 79 -1.05 0.10 -0.24
CA LEU A 79 -0.40 -1.20 -0.06
C LEU A 79 -0.50 -2.04 -1.33
N LEU A 80 -1.71 -2.20 -1.87
CA LEU A 80 -1.93 -2.99 -3.08
C LEU A 80 -1.12 -2.46 -4.27
N ALA A 81 -1.04 -1.14 -4.42
CA ALA A 81 -0.20 -0.52 -5.43
C ALA A 81 1.29 -0.83 -5.21
N HIS A 82 1.77 -0.76 -3.96
CA HIS A 82 3.15 -1.08 -3.63
C HIS A 82 3.48 -2.56 -3.90
N GLU A 83 2.62 -3.48 -3.49
CA GLU A 83 2.80 -4.92 -3.75
C GLU A 83 2.71 -5.25 -5.24
N THR A 84 1.79 -4.62 -5.97
CA THR A 84 1.67 -4.78 -7.42
C THR A 84 2.95 -4.34 -8.12
N GLN A 85 3.48 -3.17 -7.74
CA GLN A 85 4.74 -2.66 -8.27
C GLN A 85 5.90 -3.62 -7.99
N ARG A 86 6.00 -4.14 -6.76
CA ARG A 86 7.03 -5.14 -6.40
C ARG A 86 6.92 -6.42 -7.22
N ARG A 87 5.70 -6.92 -7.45
CA ARG A 87 5.48 -8.10 -8.30
C ARG A 87 5.88 -7.85 -9.76
N ILE A 88 5.65 -6.65 -10.29
CA ILE A 88 6.08 -6.27 -11.64
C ILE A 88 7.60 -6.27 -11.71
N GLU A 89 8.28 -5.61 -10.77
CA GLU A 89 9.74 -5.55 -10.70
C GLU A 89 10.37 -6.95 -10.57
N GLU A 90 9.81 -7.81 -9.73
CA GLU A 90 10.25 -9.20 -9.60
C GLU A 90 10.07 -10.01 -10.88
N ASN A 91 8.94 -9.85 -11.57
CA ASN A 91 8.67 -10.55 -12.83
C ASN A 91 9.57 -10.08 -13.96
N ASP A 92 9.84 -8.77 -14.05
CA ASP A 92 10.75 -8.21 -15.05
C ASP A 92 12.18 -8.71 -14.81
N MET A 93 12.65 -8.71 -13.55
CA MET A 93 13.94 -9.31 -13.20
C MET A 93 14.02 -10.79 -13.58
N ARG A 94 12.98 -11.59 -13.25
CA ARG A 94 12.93 -13.00 -13.62
C ARG A 94 12.95 -13.19 -15.14
N ARG A 95 12.30 -12.32 -15.91
CA ARG A 95 12.30 -12.34 -17.37
C ARG A 95 13.70 -12.09 -17.94
N VAL A 96 14.40 -11.08 -17.42
CA VAL A 96 15.78 -10.79 -17.81
C VAL A 96 16.71 -11.95 -17.46
N ALA A 97 16.61 -12.47 -16.23
CA ALA A 97 17.42 -13.61 -15.78
C ALA A 97 17.24 -14.84 -16.67
N ARG A 98 15.98 -15.19 -17.00
CA ARG A 98 15.67 -16.31 -17.90
C ARG A 98 16.32 -16.12 -19.27
N LEU A 99 16.23 -14.93 -19.83
CA LEU A 99 16.78 -14.63 -21.16
C LEU A 99 18.32 -14.72 -21.17
N GLU A 100 18.99 -14.20 -20.14
CA GLU A 100 20.45 -14.27 -20.04
C GLU A 100 20.97 -15.68 -19.77
N LEU A 101 20.32 -16.43 -18.87
CA LEU A 101 20.69 -17.81 -18.58
C LEU A 101 20.51 -18.70 -19.81
N SER A 102 19.40 -18.54 -20.54
CA SER A 102 19.16 -19.26 -21.79
C SER A 102 20.20 -18.92 -22.87
N LYS A 103 20.63 -17.66 -22.99
CA LYS A 103 21.74 -17.28 -23.90
C LYS A 103 23.05 -17.99 -23.56
N ARG A 104 23.27 -18.32 -22.28
CA ARG A 104 24.44 -19.06 -21.80
C ARG A 104 24.27 -20.58 -21.89
N GLY A 105 23.15 -21.07 -22.43
CA GLY A 105 22.82 -22.50 -22.50
C GLY A 105 22.44 -23.12 -21.15
N ILE A 106 22.18 -22.29 -20.13
CA ILE A 106 21.83 -22.74 -18.78
C ILE A 106 20.30 -22.81 -18.66
N ILE A 107 19.78 -23.91 -18.11
CA ILE A 107 18.35 -24.07 -17.84
C ILE A 107 17.97 -23.12 -16.69
N PRO A 108 17.03 -22.18 -16.89
CA PRO A 108 16.69 -21.17 -15.91
C PRO A 108 15.80 -21.75 -14.80
N THR A 109 16.42 -22.49 -13.89
CA THR A 109 15.80 -22.94 -12.64
C THR A 109 15.80 -21.82 -11.59
N GLU A 110 14.94 -21.91 -10.58
CA GLU A 110 14.89 -20.92 -9.49
C GLU A 110 16.26 -20.77 -8.79
N THR A 111 17.02 -21.86 -8.68
CA THR A 111 18.38 -21.85 -8.12
C THR A 111 19.36 -21.06 -8.97
N GLU A 112 19.32 -21.23 -10.30
CA GLU A 112 20.20 -20.50 -11.22
C GLU A 112 19.81 -19.02 -11.34
N ILE A 113 18.52 -18.70 -11.27
CA ILE A 113 18.03 -17.31 -11.20
C ILE A 113 18.51 -16.63 -9.91
N ALA A 114 18.49 -17.35 -8.78
CA ALA A 114 19.02 -16.83 -7.51
C ALA A 114 20.53 -16.58 -7.57
N LYS A 115 21.30 -17.49 -8.18
CA LYS A 115 22.75 -17.31 -8.41
C LYS A 115 23.03 -16.12 -9.34
N TRP A 116 22.27 -15.99 -10.43
CA TRP A 116 22.37 -14.88 -11.37
C TRP A 116 22.08 -13.53 -10.68
N ARG A 117 21.05 -13.48 -9.83
CA ARG A 117 20.74 -12.27 -9.04
C ARG A 117 21.89 -11.94 -8.09
N ALA A 118 22.42 -12.94 -7.38
CA ALA A 118 23.54 -12.73 -6.46
C ALA A 118 24.82 -12.26 -7.17
N SER A 119 25.07 -12.71 -8.41
CA SER A 119 26.23 -12.26 -9.20
C SER A 119 26.07 -10.87 -9.80
N ASN A 120 24.84 -10.38 -9.99
CA ASN A 120 24.56 -9.05 -10.54
C ASN A 120 24.29 -7.98 -9.45
N GLU A 121 24.07 -8.39 -8.20
CA GLU A 121 24.00 -7.49 -7.03
C GLU A 121 25.37 -7.19 -6.40
N GLN A 122 26.45 -7.83 -6.86
CA GLN A 122 27.86 -7.55 -6.51
C GLN A 122 28.46 -6.50 -7.43
#